data_AF-A0A7X4BBZ8-F1
#
_entry.id   AF-A0A7X4BBZ8-F1
#
_cell.length_a   1.000
_cell.length_b   1.000
_cell.length_c   1.000
_cell.angle_alpha   90.00
_cell.angle_beta   90.00
_cell.angle_gamma   90.00
#
_symmetry.space_group_name_H-M   'P 1'
#
loop_
_entity.id
_entity.type
_entity.pdbx_description
1 polymer ?
#
loop_
_entity_poly.entity_id
_entity_poly.type
_entity_poly.pdbx_seq_one_letter_code
_entity_poly.pdbx_strand_id
1 'polypeptide(L)'
;MKTFETRGPVDAARNYVVKRTTELADFIARVQQGRYIVIFAPRQTGKTTFFRWALEALRDEEITYFPIQLDFEEYKNFYPDDFYSYLQKDIYKEIKRVFEKRGETLSDTLNQFLENTKIANHVSMREFFEELAN
;
A
#
# COMPACT_ATOMS: atom_id res chain seq x y z
N MET A 1 -29.01 8.33 -1.79
CA MET A 1 -28.65 9.73 -2.09
C MET A 1 -27.20 9.93 -1.67
N LYS A 2 -26.37 10.60 -2.48
CA LYS A 2 -24.96 10.85 -2.13
C LYS A 2 -24.83 12.04 -1.17
N THR A 3 -23.77 12.08 -0.37
CA THR A 3 -23.50 13.16 0.59
C THR A 3 -22.13 13.80 0.37
N PHE A 4 -21.93 15.04 0.83
CA PHE A 4 -20.60 15.62 0.94
C PHE A 4 -19.96 15.13 2.23
N GLU A 5 -18.83 14.43 2.13
CA GLU A 5 -18.04 14.05 3.29
C GLU A 5 -17.08 15.18 3.64
N THR A 6 -16.98 15.49 4.92
CA THR A 6 -16.13 16.57 5.45
C THR A 6 -14.99 16.03 6.30
N ARG A 7 -14.98 14.72 6.59
CA ARG A 7 -13.98 14.06 7.43
C ARG A 7 -13.60 12.70 6.86
N GLY A 8 -12.29 12.44 6.74
CA GLY A 8 -11.76 11.15 6.33
C GLY A 8 -11.79 10.91 4.81
N PRO A 9 -11.50 9.66 4.37
CA PRO A 9 -11.51 9.30 2.97
C PRO A 9 -12.93 9.30 2.39
N VAL A 10 -13.09 9.80 1.17
CA VAL A 10 -14.36 9.76 0.43
C VAL A 10 -14.51 8.50 -0.41
N ASP A 11 -15.74 8.01 -0.55
CA ASP A 11 -16.14 6.86 -1.37
C ASP A 11 -17.08 7.35 -2.48
N ALA A 12 -16.72 7.13 -3.75
CA ALA A 12 -17.51 7.61 -4.89
C ALA A 12 -18.91 6.97 -4.98
N ALA A 13 -19.15 5.82 -4.35
CA ALA A 13 -20.47 5.20 -4.25
C ALA A 13 -21.40 5.98 -3.30
N ARG A 14 -20.84 6.56 -2.24
CA ARG A 14 -21.59 7.22 -1.15
C ARG A 14 -21.49 8.74 -1.16
N ASN A 15 -20.43 9.28 -1.76
CA ASN A 15 -20.10 10.70 -1.67
C ASN A 15 -20.03 11.39 -3.04
N TYR A 16 -20.27 12.70 -3.04
CA TYR A 16 -19.87 13.55 -4.16
C TYR A 16 -18.35 13.74 -4.13
N VAL A 17 -17.70 13.44 -5.24
CA VAL A 17 -16.24 13.45 -5.31
C VAL A 17 -15.77 14.09 -6.62
N VAL A 18 -14.83 15.03 -6.52
CA VAL A 18 -14.11 15.57 -7.66
C VAL A 18 -12.91 14.67 -7.95
N LYS A 19 -12.90 14.03 -9.11
CA LYS A 19 -11.79 13.17 -9.53
C LYS A 19 -10.56 14.02 -9.85
N ARG A 20 -9.40 13.56 -9.41
CA ARG A 20 -8.08 14.17 -9.70
C ARG A 20 -7.38 13.42 -10.83
N THR A 21 -8.04 13.32 -11.97
CA THR A 21 -7.63 12.42 -13.05
C THR A 21 -6.26 12.79 -13.61
N THR A 22 -5.95 14.08 -13.74
CA THR A 22 -4.67 14.56 -14.26
C THR A 22 -3.53 14.27 -13.30
N GLU A 23 -3.72 14.53 -12.01
CA GLU A 23 -2.74 14.24 -10.97
C GLU A 23 -2.55 12.73 -10.78
N LEU A 24 -3.63 11.94 -10.93
CA LEU A 24 -3.55 10.49 -10.88
C LEU A 24 -2.71 9.95 -12.04
N ALA A 25 -2.96 10.40 -13.27
CA ALA A 25 -2.19 9.98 -14.44
C ALA A 25 -0.69 10.34 -14.31
N ASP A 26 -0.37 11.56 -13.85
CA ASP A 26 1.02 11.97 -13.58
C ASP A 26 1.66 11.13 -12.45
N PHE A 27 0.92 10.82 -11.39
CA PHE A 27 1.41 9.95 -10.33
C PHE A 27 1.75 8.55 -10.85
N ILE A 28 0.86 7.93 -11.61
CA ILE A 28 1.06 6.58 -12.19
C ILE A 28 2.26 6.57 -13.14
N ALA A 29 2.37 7.57 -14.03
CA ALA A 29 3.52 7.69 -14.94
C ALA A 29 4.86 7.79 -14.18
N ARG A 30 4.89 8.46 -13.02
CA ARG A 30 6.10 8.53 -12.17
C ARG A 30 6.40 7.20 -11.47
N VAL A 31 5.37 6.45 -11.07
CA VAL A 31 5.54 5.09 -10.51
C VAL A 31 6.15 4.16 -11.55
N GLN A 32 5.65 4.19 -12.80
CA GLN A 32 6.20 3.42 -13.92
C GLN A 32 7.67 3.75 -14.23
N GLN A 33 8.11 4.97 -13.92
CA GLN A 33 9.51 5.40 -14.04
C GLN A 33 10.38 5.00 -12.84
N GLY A 34 9.85 4.27 -11.87
CA GLY A 34 10.58 3.85 -10.66
C GLY A 34 10.92 5.01 -9.72
N ARG A 35 10.19 6.14 -9.78
CA ARG A 35 10.51 7.32 -8.98
C ARG A 35 10.03 7.18 -7.54
N TYR A 36 10.83 7.70 -6.61
CA TYR A 36 10.36 8.02 -5.26
C TYR A 36 9.48 9.27 -5.30
N ILE A 37 8.25 9.17 -4.78
CA ILE A 37 7.24 10.23 -4.86
C ILE A 37 6.84 10.66 -3.45
N VAL A 38 6.90 11.97 -3.19
CA VAL A 38 6.40 12.57 -1.95
C VAL A 38 5.11 13.33 -2.24
N ILE A 39 4.02 12.95 -1.56
CA ILE A 39 2.75 13.70 -1.61
C ILE A 39 2.70 14.64 -0.41
N PHE A 40 3.06 15.91 -0.63
CA PHE A 40 2.99 16.94 0.40
C PHE A 40 1.67 17.73 0.27
N ALA A 41 0.75 17.54 1.23
CA ALA A 41 -0.45 18.37 1.32
C ALA A 41 -0.96 18.48 2.78
N PRO A 42 -1.67 19.56 3.15
CA PRO A 42 -2.28 19.73 4.47
C PRO A 42 -3.19 18.56 4.87
N ARG A 43 -3.50 18.42 6.16
CA ARG A 43 -4.47 17.42 6.66
C ARG A 43 -5.84 17.59 5.96
N GLN A 44 -6.58 16.50 5.81
CA GLN A 44 -7.93 16.47 5.25
C GLN A 44 -8.08 16.96 3.79
N THR A 45 -6.99 17.02 3.01
CA THR A 45 -7.03 17.35 1.58
C THR A 45 -7.30 16.16 0.66
N GLY A 46 -7.76 15.04 1.21
CA GLY A 46 -8.07 13.83 0.44
C GLY A 46 -6.85 12.99 0.01
N LYS A 47 -5.67 13.17 0.64
CA LYS A 47 -4.46 12.38 0.32
C LYS A 47 -4.70 10.87 0.37
N THR A 48 -5.32 10.38 1.43
CA THR A 48 -5.61 8.95 1.60
C THR A 48 -6.56 8.43 0.52
N THR A 49 -7.58 9.21 0.13
CA THR A 49 -8.45 8.87 -1.01
C THR A 49 -7.66 8.82 -2.31
N PHE A 50 -6.84 9.83 -2.58
CA PHE A 50 -6.01 9.87 -3.77
C PHE A 50 -5.08 8.65 -3.85
N PHE A 51 -4.43 8.28 -2.75
CA PHE A 51 -3.56 7.12 -2.69
C PHE A 51 -4.34 5.82 -2.98
N ARG A 52 -5.55 5.66 -2.43
CA ARG A 52 -6.42 4.52 -2.74
C ARG A 52 -6.75 4.40 -4.23
N TRP A 53 -7.09 5.52 -4.88
CA TRP A 53 -7.31 5.52 -6.34
C TRP A 53 -6.06 5.18 -7.13
N ALA A 54 -4.88 5.61 -6.68
CA ALA A 54 -3.62 5.22 -7.30
C ALA A 54 -3.39 3.71 -7.18
N LEU A 55 -3.66 3.11 -6.03
CA LEU A 55 -3.55 1.65 -5.86
C LEU A 55 -4.54 0.88 -6.73
N GLU A 56 -5.77 1.39 -6.88
CA GLU A 56 -6.77 0.83 -7.80
C GLU A 56 -6.30 0.93 -9.25
N ALA A 57 -5.80 2.09 -9.68
CA ALA A 57 -5.30 2.29 -11.04
C ALA A 57 -4.10 1.39 -11.37
N LEU A 58 -3.13 1.26 -10.46
CA LEU A 58 -1.95 0.39 -10.65
C LEU A 58 -2.31 -1.09 -10.74
N ARG A 59 -3.43 -1.51 -10.17
CA ARG A 59 -3.92 -2.89 -10.28
C ARG A 59 -4.53 -3.17 -11.65
N ASP A 60 -5.18 -2.17 -12.25
CA ASP A 60 -5.96 -2.32 -13.47
C ASP A 60 -5.08 -2.13 -14.75
N GLU A 61 -3.78 -1.83 -14.61
CA GLU A 61 -2.84 -1.74 -15.74
C GLU A 61 -2.37 -3.12 -16.26
N GLU A 62 -1.91 -3.16 -17.53
CA GLU A 62 -1.35 -4.37 -18.17
C GLU A 62 -0.12 -4.94 -17.43
N ILE A 63 0.58 -4.10 -16.67
CA ILE A 63 1.63 -4.50 -15.73
C ILE A 63 0.99 -4.67 -14.36
N THR A 64 0.83 -5.91 -13.90
CA THR A 64 0.19 -6.22 -12.62
C THR A 64 1.12 -5.86 -11.44
N TYR A 65 1.13 -4.60 -11.01
CA TYR A 65 1.81 -4.19 -9.79
C TYR A 65 1.27 -4.94 -8.57
N PHE A 66 2.15 -5.24 -7.61
CA PHE A 66 1.78 -5.81 -6.31
C PHE A 66 1.90 -4.75 -5.21
N PRO A 67 0.85 -3.95 -4.96
CA PRO A 67 0.93 -2.86 -3.99
C PRO A 67 0.94 -3.35 -2.55
N ILE A 68 1.86 -2.84 -1.73
CA ILE A 68 1.90 -3.05 -0.28
C ILE A 68 1.63 -1.71 0.39
N GLN A 69 0.47 -1.57 1.06
CA GLN A 69 0.07 -0.33 1.71
C GLN A 69 0.45 -0.36 3.19
N LEU A 70 1.40 0.47 3.61
CA LEU A 70 1.83 0.58 5.00
C LEU A 70 1.32 1.89 5.63
N ASP A 71 0.82 1.80 6.85
CA ASP A 71 0.45 2.95 7.69
C ASP A 71 1.37 3.00 8.91
N PHE A 72 2.01 4.14 9.13
CA PHE A 72 2.98 4.34 10.20
C PHE A 72 2.43 5.23 11.32
N GLU A 73 1.16 5.62 11.29
CA GLU A 73 0.56 6.48 12.31
C GLU A 73 0.68 5.87 13.72
N GLU A 74 0.47 4.56 13.85
CA GLU A 74 0.56 3.83 15.12
C GLU A 74 1.99 3.53 15.57
N TYR A 75 2.98 3.65 14.68
CA TYR A 75 4.36 3.24 14.96
C TYR A 75 5.16 4.33 15.71
N LYS A 76 4.49 5.42 16.06
CA LYS A 76 5.12 6.57 16.69
C LYS A 76 5.75 6.15 18.03
N ASN A 77 7.06 6.41 18.17
CA ASN A 77 7.87 6.10 19.35
C ASN A 77 8.12 4.61 19.60
N PHE A 78 7.92 3.73 18.61
CA PHE A 78 8.29 2.32 18.77
C PHE A 78 9.82 2.20 18.92
N TYR A 79 10.25 1.27 19.76
CA TYR A 79 11.64 0.84 19.73
C TYR A 79 11.92 0.09 18.42
N PRO A 80 13.17 0.05 17.92
CA PRO A 80 13.48 -0.61 16.66
C PRO A 80 12.96 -2.05 16.56
N ASP A 81 13.10 -2.85 17.61
CA ASP A 81 12.66 -4.26 17.59
C ASP A 81 11.13 -4.38 17.43
N ASP A 82 10.37 -3.52 18.14
CA ASP A 82 8.91 -3.45 17.98
C ASP A 82 8.55 -2.97 16.57
N PHE A 83 9.20 -1.91 16.07
CA PHE A 83 8.97 -1.37 14.74
C PHE A 83 9.08 -2.46 13.66
N TYR A 84 10.17 -3.24 13.64
CA TYR A 84 10.35 -4.26 12.61
C TYR A 84 9.41 -5.46 12.81
N SER A 85 9.09 -5.83 14.06
CA SER A 85 8.10 -6.88 14.33
C SER A 85 6.70 -6.52 13.83
N TYR A 86 6.26 -5.28 14.03
CA TYR A 86 4.96 -4.80 13.54
C TYR A 86 4.98 -4.59 12.03
N LEU A 87 6.05 -4.02 11.48
CA LEU A 87 6.24 -3.86 10.03
C LEU A 87 6.12 -5.20 9.29
N GLN A 88 6.75 -6.26 9.81
CA GLN A 88 6.63 -7.61 9.24
C GLN A 88 5.18 -8.08 9.21
N LYS A 89 4.45 -7.91 10.31
CA LYS A 89 3.04 -8.32 10.40
C LYS A 89 2.18 -7.57 9.39
N ASP A 90 2.40 -6.28 9.22
CA ASP A 90 1.63 -5.47 8.29
C ASP A 90 1.99 -5.78 6.83
N ILE A 91 3.27 -6.01 6.49
CA ILE A 91 3.66 -6.51 5.16
C ILE A 91 2.96 -7.83 4.87
N TYR A 92 2.98 -8.79 5.80
CA TYR A 92 2.34 -10.09 5.60
C TYR A 92 0.82 -9.95 5.39
N LYS A 93 0.19 -9.12 6.20
CA LYS A 93 -1.24 -8.83 6.11
C LYS A 93 -1.61 -8.19 4.78
N GLU A 94 -0.82 -7.25 4.29
CA GLU A 94 -1.04 -6.62 2.99
C GLU A 94 -0.84 -7.60 1.83
N ILE A 95 0.20 -8.45 1.88
CA ILE A 95 0.38 -9.51 0.88
C ILE A 95 -0.88 -10.37 0.80
N LYS A 96 -1.36 -10.87 1.94
CA LYS A 96 -2.60 -11.65 2.00
C LYS A 96 -3.81 -10.90 1.42
N ARG A 97 -3.98 -9.63 1.80
CA ARG A 97 -5.07 -8.78 1.28
C ARG A 97 -5.04 -8.61 -0.23
N VAL A 98 -3.85 -8.54 -0.85
CA VAL A 98 -3.72 -8.41 -2.30
C VAL A 98 -4.16 -9.71 -2.99
N PHE A 99 -3.72 -10.87 -2.51
CA PHE A 99 -4.16 -12.17 -3.02
C PHE A 99 -5.68 -12.37 -2.87
N GLU A 100 -6.23 -12.09 -1.69
CA GLU A 100 -7.68 -12.14 -1.42
C GLU A 100 -8.47 -11.26 -2.40
N LYS A 101 -8.01 -10.02 -2.64
CA LYS A 101 -8.65 -9.09 -3.58
C LYS A 101 -8.57 -9.54 -5.03
N ARG A 102 -7.57 -10.34 -5.41
CA ARG A 102 -7.44 -10.94 -6.74
C ARG A 102 -8.21 -12.25 -6.90
N GLY A 103 -8.76 -12.80 -5.80
CA GLY A 103 -9.36 -14.13 -5.78
C GLY A 103 -8.32 -15.24 -5.93
N GLU A 104 -7.06 -14.96 -5.59
CA GLU A 104 -5.94 -15.88 -5.65
C GLU A 104 -5.62 -16.42 -4.25
N THR A 105 -5.10 -17.64 -4.16
CA THR A 105 -4.60 -18.22 -2.92
C THR A 105 -3.08 -18.13 -2.88
N LEU A 106 -2.51 -17.86 -1.70
CA LEU A 106 -1.06 -17.97 -1.50
C LEU A 106 -0.63 -19.41 -1.74
N SER A 107 0.45 -19.60 -2.50
CA SER A 107 1.07 -20.92 -2.64
C SER A 107 1.64 -21.37 -1.31
N ASP A 108 1.75 -22.69 -1.11
CA ASP A 108 2.35 -23.25 0.10
C ASP A 108 3.80 -22.77 0.29
N THR A 109 4.57 -22.67 -0.81
CA THR A 109 5.93 -22.12 -0.80
C THR A 109 5.97 -20.68 -0.29
N LEU A 110 5.06 -19.82 -0.77
CA LEU A 110 5.00 -18.42 -0.34
C LEU A 110 4.54 -18.31 1.10
N ASN A 111 3.54 -19.08 1.53
CA ASN A 111 3.11 -19.13 2.93
C ASN A 111 4.26 -19.53 3.84
N GLN A 112 4.98 -20.60 3.49
CA GLN A 112 6.10 -21.11 4.28
C GLN A 112 7.26 -20.09 4.33
N PHE A 113 7.55 -19.41 3.21
CA PHE A 113 8.50 -18.30 3.19
C PHE A 113 8.09 -17.17 4.15
N LEU A 114 6.84 -16.72 4.10
CA LEU A 114 6.35 -15.62 4.95
C LEU A 114 6.33 -15.99 6.44
N GLU A 115 6.10 -17.25 6.78
CA GLU A 115 6.12 -17.75 8.16
C GLU A 115 7.54 -17.93 8.71
N ASN A 116 8.50 -18.35 7.87
CA ASN A 116 9.87 -18.61 8.30
C ASN A 116 10.77 -17.39 8.30
N THR A 117 10.42 -16.35 7.54
CA THR A 117 11.28 -15.17 7.41
C THR A 117 11.05 -14.20 8.56
N LYS A 118 12.14 -13.58 9.03
CA LYS A 118 12.12 -12.57 10.08
C LYS A 118 12.74 -11.27 9.59
N ILE A 119 11.95 -10.21 9.59
CA ILE A 119 12.43 -8.84 9.39
C ILE A 119 12.75 -8.30 10.79
N ALA A 120 14.03 -8.30 11.16
CA ALA A 120 14.51 -7.80 12.45
C ALA A 120 15.16 -6.41 12.36
N ASN A 121 15.60 -6.02 11.16
CA ASN A 121 16.22 -4.74 10.87
C ASN A 121 16.17 -4.46 9.35
N HIS A 122 16.67 -3.29 8.94
CA HIS A 122 16.70 -2.87 7.54
C HIS A 122 17.52 -3.79 6.61
N VAL A 123 18.53 -4.49 7.12
CA VAL A 123 19.31 -5.45 6.32
C VAL A 123 18.46 -6.68 6.00
N SER A 124 17.87 -7.30 7.03
CA SER A 124 16.94 -8.43 6.86
C SER A 124 15.68 -8.05 6.06
N MET A 125 15.26 -6.78 6.13
CA MET A 125 14.15 -6.27 5.30
C MET A 125 14.53 -6.25 3.82
N ARG A 126 15.73 -5.77 3.49
CA ARG A 126 16.23 -5.78 2.11
C ARG A 126 16.33 -7.21 1.59
N GLU A 127 16.93 -8.10 2.38
CA GLU A 127 17.07 -9.54 2.04
C GLU A 127 15.70 -10.20 1.82
N PHE A 128 14.72 -9.92 2.69
CA PHE A 128 13.34 -10.39 2.50
C PHE A 128 12.77 -10.01 1.13
N PHE A 129 12.94 -8.77 0.68
CA PHE A 129 12.41 -8.34 -0.63
C PHE A 129 13.23 -8.86 -1.81
N GLU A 130 14.54 -9.07 -1.65
CA GLU A 130 15.39 -9.72 -2.65
C GLU A 130 14.97 -11.18 -2.85
N GLU A 131 14.67 -11.90 -1.77
CA GLU A 131 14.18 -13.28 -1.82
C GLU A 131 12.74 -13.38 -2.35
N LEU A 132 11.86 -12.47 -1.94
CA LEU A 132 10.47 -12.44 -2.40
C LEU A 132 10.34 -12.20 -3.92
N ALA A 133 11.32 -11.54 -4.53
CA ALA A 133 11.33 -11.23 -5.96
C ALA A 133 11.89 -12.36 -6.85
N ASN A 134 12.51 -13.38 -6.25
CA ASN A 134 13.06 -14.55 -6.97
C ASN A 134 12.03 -15.66 -7.14
#